data_AF-C7E9J0-F1
#
_entry.id   AF-C7E9J0-F1
#
_cell.length_a   1.000
_cell.length_b   1.000
_cell.length_c   1.000
_cell.angle_alpha   90.00
_cell.angle_beta   90.00
_cell.angle_gamma   90.00
#
_symmetry.space_group_name_H-M   'P 1'
#
loop_
_entity.id
_entity.type
_entity.pdbx_description
1 polymer ?
#
loop_
_entity_poly.entity_id
_entity_poly.type
_entity_poly.pdbx_seq_one_letter_code
_entity_poly.pdbx_strand_id
1 'polypeptide(L)'
;HDFGHLSVCKTSRWNHLVHKFVIGSLKGASANWWNHRHFQHHAKPNIFRKDPDINMLDMFVLGTTQPVECGIKKIERFPYNRQHQYFFLVAPPLLIPVFYNYHIMYTMITRRDWVDMAWALTFYLRYFWCYVPLYGLLGALALMAFFRFLGSHWFVWVT
;
A
#
# COMPACT_ATOMS: atom_id res chain seq x y z
N HIS A 1 0.10 -12.64 -0.84
CA HIS A 1 0.78 -12.99 0.41
C HIS A 1 1.50 -14.33 0.25
N ASP A 2 0.79 -15.46 0.25
CA ASP A 2 1.39 -16.81 0.28
C ASP A 2 2.31 -17.13 -0.91
N PHE A 3 1.90 -16.76 -2.13
CA PHE A 3 2.79 -16.85 -3.29
C PHE A 3 4.06 -15.98 -3.15
N GLY A 4 3.98 -14.85 -2.44
CA GLY A 4 5.14 -14.01 -2.14
C GLY A 4 6.09 -14.62 -1.11
N HIS A 5 5.56 -15.46 -0.21
CA HIS A 5 6.34 -16.30 0.72
C HIS A 5 6.76 -17.65 0.14
N LEU A 6 6.45 -17.92 -1.13
CA LEU A 6 6.78 -19.17 -1.81
C LEU A 6 6.13 -20.42 -1.19
N SER A 7 5.00 -20.28 -0.50
CA SER A 7 4.39 -21.35 0.28
C SER A 7 3.32 -22.16 -0.45
N VAL A 8 2.98 -21.82 -1.70
CA VAL A 8 1.86 -22.44 -2.43
C VAL A 8 2.34 -23.52 -3.41
N CYS A 9 3.26 -23.18 -4.32
CA CYS A 9 3.77 -24.13 -5.32
C CYS A 9 5.07 -24.80 -4.85
N LYS A 10 5.32 -26.03 -5.30
CA LYS A 10 6.57 -26.77 -4.99
C LYS A 10 7.83 -26.08 -5.49
N THR A 11 7.75 -25.28 -6.57
CA THR A 11 8.90 -24.56 -7.13
C THR A 11 8.71 -23.06 -6.98
N SER A 12 9.80 -22.36 -6.67
CA SER A 12 9.79 -20.90 -6.48
C SER A 12 9.40 -20.14 -7.76
N ARG A 13 9.77 -20.66 -8.94
CA ARG A 13 9.43 -20.05 -10.24
C ARG A 13 7.91 -19.88 -10.41
N TRP A 14 7.12 -20.91 -10.12
CA TRP A 14 5.67 -20.83 -10.21
C TRP A 14 5.08 -19.87 -9.18
N ASN A 15 5.58 -19.87 -7.94
CA ASN A 15 5.14 -18.91 -6.94
C ASN A 15 5.39 -17.46 -7.38
N HIS A 16 6.57 -17.15 -7.92
CA HIS A 16 6.88 -15.81 -8.41
C HIS A 16 6.00 -15.38 -9.59
N LEU A 17 5.77 -16.28 -10.55
CA LEU A 17 4.93 -15.99 -11.71
C LEU A 17 3.48 -15.71 -11.27
N VAL A 18 2.90 -16.58 -10.45
CA VAL A 18 1.52 -16.42 -9.96
C VAL A 18 1.42 -15.22 -9.04
N HIS A 19 2.42 -14.95 -8.20
CA HIS A 19 2.45 -13.74 -7.38
C HIS A 19 2.38 -12.48 -8.25
N LYS A 20 3.23 -12.37 -9.28
CA LYS A 20 3.25 -11.24 -10.22
C LYS A 20 1.92 -11.08 -10.95
N PHE A 21 1.32 -12.18 -11.41
CA PHE A 21 0.01 -12.16 -12.04
C PHE A 21 -1.09 -11.68 -11.09
N VAL A 22 -1.16 -12.22 -9.87
CA VAL A 22 -2.24 -11.88 -8.92
C VAL A 22 -2.14 -10.42 -8.49
N ILE A 23 -0.97 -9.96 -8.04
CA ILE A 23 -0.83 -8.58 -7.56
C ILE A 23 -0.79 -7.56 -8.70
N GLY A 24 -0.21 -7.90 -9.84
CA GLY A 24 -0.16 -7.05 -11.01
C GLY A 24 -1.51 -6.99 -11.71
N SER A 25 -1.96 -8.10 -12.30
CA SER A 25 -3.13 -8.13 -13.18
C SER A 25 -4.46 -8.04 -12.47
N LEU A 26 -4.57 -8.44 -11.19
CA LEU A 26 -5.84 -8.41 -10.45
C LEU A 26 -5.96 -7.23 -9.49
N LYS A 27 -4.84 -6.69 -8.99
CA LYS A 27 -4.83 -5.56 -8.04
C LYS A 27 -4.26 -4.26 -8.63
N GLY A 28 -3.47 -4.33 -9.70
CA GLY A 28 -2.81 -3.17 -10.30
C GLY A 28 -1.60 -2.67 -9.51
N ALA A 29 -0.88 -3.59 -8.84
CA ALA A 29 0.24 -3.30 -7.95
C ALA A 29 1.51 -4.13 -8.30
N SER A 30 2.62 -3.91 -7.57
CA SER A 30 3.90 -4.57 -7.85
C SER A 30 4.24 -5.66 -6.84
N ALA A 31 4.63 -6.84 -7.35
CA ALA A 31 5.14 -7.95 -6.55
C ALA A 31 6.51 -7.64 -5.96
N ASN A 32 7.38 -6.99 -6.72
CA ASN A 32 8.71 -6.58 -6.28
C ASN A 32 8.61 -5.55 -5.14
N TRP A 33 7.76 -4.53 -5.30
CA TRP A 33 7.49 -3.54 -4.25
C TRP A 33 6.93 -4.21 -3.00
N TRP A 34 5.95 -5.10 -3.16
CA TRP A 34 5.35 -5.82 -2.03
C TRP A 34 6.39 -6.68 -1.31
N ASN A 35 7.14 -7.52 -2.04
CA ASN A 35 8.20 -8.36 -1.45
C ASN A 35 9.24 -7.51 -0.72
N HIS A 36 9.71 -6.42 -1.31
CA HIS A 36 10.72 -5.56 -0.70
C HIS A 36 10.26 -4.99 0.64
N ARG A 37 9.07 -4.39 0.67
CA ARG A 37 8.48 -3.82 1.89
C ARG A 37 8.17 -4.91 2.91
N HIS A 38 7.54 -5.99 2.46
CA HIS A 38 7.10 -7.09 3.33
C HIS A 38 8.27 -7.82 3.99
N PHE A 39 9.39 -8.02 3.27
CA PHE A 39 10.60 -8.57 3.86
C PHE A 39 11.22 -7.63 4.91
N GLN A 40 11.15 -6.31 4.71
CA GLN A 40 11.62 -5.35 5.73
C GLN A 40 10.76 -5.41 6.99
N HIS A 41 9.43 -5.44 6.83
CA HIS A 41 8.49 -5.62 7.94
C HIS A 41 8.81 -6.89 8.74
N HIS A 42 8.95 -8.04 8.08
CA HIS A 42 9.28 -9.30 8.75
C HIS A 42 10.70 -9.34 9.36
N ALA A 43 11.64 -8.56 8.85
CA ALA A 43 13.00 -8.51 9.40
C ALA A 43 13.05 -7.83 10.79
N LYS A 44 12.28 -6.76 10.99
CA LYS A 44 12.22 -5.97 12.24
C LYS A 44 10.82 -5.40 12.48
N PRO A 45 9.82 -6.25 12.77
CA PRO A 45 8.43 -5.81 12.90
C PRO A 45 8.25 -4.88 14.11
N ASN A 46 7.39 -3.88 13.98
CA ASN A 46 7.03 -2.92 15.03
C ASN A 46 8.21 -2.13 15.61
N ILE A 47 9.32 -2.02 14.88
CA ILE A 47 10.47 -1.20 15.28
C ILE A 47 10.48 0.09 14.46
N PHE A 48 10.29 1.23 15.13
CA PHE A 48 10.29 2.53 14.48
C PHE A 48 11.54 2.77 13.63
N ARG A 49 11.37 3.39 12.46
CA ARG A 49 12.38 3.59 11.39
C ARG A 49 12.95 2.34 10.72
N LYS A 50 12.68 1.13 11.24
CA LYS A 50 13.11 -0.13 10.62
C LYS A 50 11.97 -0.85 9.92
N ASP A 51 10.78 -0.79 10.51
CA ASP A 51 9.56 -1.32 9.92
C ASP A 51 8.92 -0.24 9.02
N PRO A 52 8.81 -0.46 7.70
CA PRO A 52 8.21 0.50 6.78
C PRO A 52 6.71 0.70 7.00
N ASP A 53 6.01 -0.21 7.68
CA ASP A 53 4.55 -0.14 7.84
C ASP A 53 4.12 0.82 8.96
N ILE A 54 5.01 1.11 9.91
CA ILE A 54 4.79 2.10 10.98
C ILE A 54 5.63 3.37 10.81
N ASN A 55 6.40 3.49 9.71
CA ASN A 55 7.22 4.66 9.42
C ASN A 55 6.41 5.74 8.66
N MET A 56 5.35 6.22 9.29
CA MET A 56 4.32 7.05 8.66
C MET A 56 4.66 8.56 8.71
N LEU A 57 5.60 9.01 7.85
CA LEU A 57 5.93 10.43 7.51
C LEU A 57 5.94 11.44 8.69
N ASP A 58 6.20 10.98 9.92
CA ASP A 58 6.04 11.75 11.17
C ASP A 58 4.65 12.40 11.37
N MET A 59 3.63 11.97 10.62
CA MET A 59 2.25 12.45 10.74
C MET A 59 1.54 11.86 11.96
N PHE A 60 2.01 10.69 12.41
CA PHE A 60 1.49 9.97 13.56
C PHE A 60 2.61 9.65 14.54
N VAL A 61 2.26 9.71 15.83
CA VAL A 61 3.03 9.09 16.91
C VAL A 61 2.32 7.79 17.31
N LEU A 62 3.05 6.68 17.27
CA LEU A 62 2.53 5.33 17.42
C LEU A 62 3.20 4.61 18.61
N GLY A 63 2.47 3.70 19.23
CA GLY A 63 2.93 2.96 20.41
C GLY A 63 3.05 3.83 21.65
N THR A 64 3.78 3.34 22.65
CA THR A 64 3.90 3.98 23.97
C THR A 64 5.13 4.89 24.09
N THR A 65 6.19 4.64 23.32
CA THR A 65 7.47 5.35 23.44
C THR A 65 7.52 6.62 22.60
N GLN A 66 7.06 6.57 21.35
CA GLN A 66 7.16 7.70 20.42
C GLN A 66 6.42 8.96 20.88
N PRO A 67 5.17 8.89 21.41
CA PRO A 67 4.47 10.08 21.89
C PRO A 67 5.19 10.76 23.07
N VAL A 68 5.77 9.96 23.98
CA VAL A 68 6.52 10.45 25.15
C VAL A 68 7.80 11.13 24.70
N GLU A 69 8.56 10.51 23.80
CA GLU A 69 9.79 11.11 23.26
C GLU A 69 9.52 12.42 22.52
N CYS A 70 8.47 12.48 21.70
CA CYS A 70 8.06 13.71 21.01
C CYS A 70 7.68 14.81 22.01
N GLY A 71 6.98 14.46 23.10
CA GLY A 71 6.63 15.40 24.17
C GLY A 71 7.86 15.95 24.91
N ILE A 72 8.78 15.09 25.33
CA ILE A 72 10.03 15.49 26.02
C ILE A 72 10.89 16.39 25.12
N LYS A 73 11.05 15.99 23.85
CA LYS A 73 11.86 16.72 22.87
C LYS A 73 11.14 17.94 22.28
N LYS A 74 9.88 18.19 22.68
CA LYS A 74 9.01 19.26 22.16
C LYS A 74 8.96 19.28 20.62
N ILE A 75 8.83 18.10 20.01
CA ILE A 75 8.71 17.95 18.56
C ILE A 75 7.25 18.19 18.16
N GLU A 76 6.97 19.29 17.47
CA GLU A 76 5.61 19.71 17.09
C GLU A 76 5.45 19.80 15.56
N ARG A 77 5.49 18.65 14.86
CA ARG A 77 5.26 18.62 13.40
C ARG A 77 3.78 18.55 13.02
N PHE A 78 2.97 17.91 13.87
CA PHE A 78 1.52 17.75 13.72
C PHE A 78 0.85 17.91 15.10
N PRO A 79 -0.46 18.21 15.14
CA PRO A 79 -1.22 18.31 16.40
C PRO A 79 -1.46 16.91 17.00
N TYR A 80 -0.41 16.27 17.51
CA TYR A 80 -0.45 14.88 18.00
C TYR A 80 -1.44 14.67 19.14
N ASN A 81 -1.72 15.69 19.95
CA ASN A 81 -2.78 15.66 20.97
C ASN A 81 -4.19 15.47 20.37
N ARG A 82 -4.39 15.84 19.11
CA ARG A 82 -5.63 15.66 18.35
C ARG A 82 -5.55 14.51 17.34
N GLN A 83 -4.54 13.65 17.42
CA GLN A 83 -4.35 12.53 16.50
C GLN A 83 -5.58 11.65 16.36
N HIS A 84 -6.27 11.36 17.47
CA HIS A 84 -7.52 10.59 17.46
C HIS A 84 -8.63 11.22 16.60
N GLN A 85 -8.62 12.53 16.37
CA GLN A 85 -9.64 13.24 15.59
C GLN A 85 -9.38 13.11 14.08
N TYR A 86 -8.12 13.20 13.66
CA TYR A 86 -7.78 13.16 12.23
C TYR A 86 -7.32 11.80 11.74
N PHE A 87 -6.93 10.87 12.62
CA PHE A 87 -6.47 9.53 12.22
C PHE A 87 -7.48 8.85 11.30
N PHE A 88 -8.76 8.79 11.71
CA PHE A 88 -9.83 8.17 10.94
C PHE A 88 -10.10 8.85 9.59
N LEU A 89 -9.83 10.16 9.50
CA LEU A 89 -10.06 10.96 8.29
C LEU A 89 -8.87 10.96 7.34
N VAL A 90 -7.70 10.49 7.78
CA VAL A 90 -6.45 10.59 7.01
C VAL A 90 -5.87 9.21 6.73
N ALA A 91 -5.59 8.40 7.75
CA ALA A 91 -4.90 7.12 7.56
C ALA A 91 -5.75 6.11 6.77
N PRO A 92 -6.90 5.61 7.27
CA PRO A 92 -7.73 4.67 6.52
C PRO A 92 -8.13 5.14 5.12
N PRO A 93 -8.60 6.38 4.87
CA PRO A 93 -9.04 6.78 3.53
C PRO A 93 -7.92 7.02 2.53
N LEU A 94 -6.71 7.40 2.96
CA LEU A 94 -5.63 7.80 2.04
C LEU A 94 -4.52 6.76 1.90
N LEU A 95 -4.41 5.80 2.82
CA LEU A 95 -3.31 4.83 2.84
C LEU A 95 -3.16 4.06 1.52
N ILE A 96 -4.20 3.33 1.09
CA ILE A 96 -4.13 2.61 -0.19
C ILE A 96 -4.34 3.56 -1.39
N PRO A 97 -5.39 4.40 -1.44
CA PRO A 97 -5.73 5.13 -2.66
C PRO A 97 -4.66 6.15 -3.07
N VAL A 98 -3.97 6.74 -2.10
CA VAL A 98 -2.95 7.77 -2.33
C VAL A 98 -1.56 7.25 -2.01
N PHE A 99 -1.27 6.94 -0.76
CA PHE A 99 0.10 6.70 -0.32
C PHE A 99 0.73 5.46 -0.96
N TYR A 100 0.07 4.30 -0.90
CA TYR A 100 0.60 3.07 -1.51
C TYR A 100 0.56 3.15 -3.03
N ASN A 101 -0.52 3.66 -3.64
CA ASN A 101 -0.57 3.80 -5.09
C ASN A 101 0.56 4.68 -5.61
N TYR A 102 0.82 5.82 -4.97
CA TYR A 102 1.96 6.67 -5.30
C TYR A 102 3.29 5.92 -5.15
N HIS A 103 3.54 5.30 -3.99
CA HIS A 103 4.80 4.59 -3.74
C HIS A 103 5.03 3.43 -4.71
N ILE A 104 4.00 2.64 -5.01
CA ILE A 104 4.06 1.54 -5.96
C ILE A 104 4.45 2.06 -7.35
N MET A 105 3.77 3.08 -7.85
CA MET A 105 4.06 3.67 -9.15
C MET A 105 5.45 4.29 -9.21
N TYR A 106 5.79 5.09 -8.19
CA TYR A 106 7.10 5.70 -8.04
C TYR A 106 8.21 4.65 -8.04
N THR A 107 8.08 3.58 -7.26
CA THR A 107 9.08 2.50 -7.21
C THR A 107 9.16 1.77 -8.55
N MET A 108 8.05 1.39 -9.17
CA MET A 108 8.08 0.70 -10.46
C MET A 108 8.81 1.51 -11.53
N ILE A 109 8.56 2.81 -11.61
CA ILE A 109 9.20 3.70 -12.58
C ILE A 109 10.68 3.91 -12.24
N THR A 110 11.00 4.29 -11.00
CA THR A 110 12.38 4.65 -10.62
C THR A 110 13.32 3.45 -10.57
N ARG A 111 12.83 2.28 -10.15
CA ARG A 111 13.59 1.02 -10.13
C ARG A 111 13.53 0.26 -11.45
N ARG A 112 12.77 0.75 -12.43
CA ARG A 112 12.60 0.12 -13.75
C ARG A 112 12.07 -1.31 -13.64
N ASP A 113 11.10 -1.54 -12.76
CA ASP A 113 10.42 -2.84 -12.59
C ASP A 113 9.41 -3.08 -13.74
N TRP A 114 9.90 -3.12 -14.98
CA TRP A 114 9.05 -3.13 -16.18
C TRP A 114 8.13 -4.34 -16.28
N VAL A 115 8.55 -5.49 -15.76
CA VAL A 115 7.71 -6.70 -15.73
C VAL A 115 6.48 -6.48 -14.84
N ASP A 116 6.67 -5.90 -13.65
CA ASP A 116 5.57 -5.60 -12.75
C ASP A 116 4.69 -4.50 -13.30
N MET A 117 5.30 -3.49 -13.94
CA MET A 117 4.56 -2.42 -14.61
C MET A 117 3.69 -2.96 -15.76
N ALA A 118 4.21 -3.90 -16.56
CA ALA A 118 3.44 -4.54 -17.62
C ALA A 118 2.24 -5.30 -17.05
N TRP A 119 2.42 -6.10 -15.99
CA TRP A 119 1.31 -6.77 -15.32
C TRP A 119 0.30 -5.79 -14.72
N ALA A 120 0.76 -4.75 -14.02
CA ALA A 120 -0.11 -3.73 -13.46
C ALA A 120 -0.90 -2.99 -14.55
N LEU A 121 -0.29 -2.70 -15.70
CA LEU A 121 -0.96 -2.05 -16.83
C LEU A 121 -2.14 -2.89 -17.35
N THR A 122 -2.04 -4.22 -17.36
CA THR A 122 -3.17 -5.07 -17.75
C THR A 122 -4.39 -4.88 -16.87
N PHE A 123 -4.21 -4.63 -15.56
CA PHE A 123 -5.31 -4.30 -14.66
C PHE A 123 -6.00 -3.00 -15.07
N TYR A 124 -5.22 -1.92 -15.26
CA TYR A 124 -5.79 -0.61 -15.59
C TYR A 124 -6.45 -0.60 -16.97
N LEU A 125 -5.82 -1.22 -17.98
CA LEU A 125 -6.41 -1.34 -19.31
C LEU A 125 -7.72 -2.10 -19.27
N ARG A 126 -7.75 -3.29 -18.64
CA ARG A 126 -8.98 -4.08 -18.49
C ARG A 126 -10.06 -3.30 -17.72
N TYR A 127 -9.67 -2.62 -16.65
CA TYR A 127 -10.60 -1.83 -15.84
C TYR A 127 -11.24 -0.71 -16.66
N PHE A 128 -10.43 0.15 -17.28
CA PHE A 128 -10.96 1.28 -18.05
C PHE A 128 -11.73 0.82 -19.29
N TRP A 129 -11.28 -0.24 -19.97
CA TRP A 129 -12.02 -0.83 -21.08
C TRP A 129 -13.42 -1.31 -20.66
N CYS A 130 -13.55 -1.89 -19.47
CA CYS A 130 -14.82 -2.39 -18.96
C CYS A 130 -15.74 -1.27 -18.45
N TYR A 131 -15.19 -0.32 -17.69
CA TYR A 131 -16.01 0.62 -16.91
C TYR A 131 -16.21 1.99 -17.55
N VAL A 132 -15.32 2.43 -18.45
CA VAL A 132 -15.49 3.72 -19.15
C VAL A 132 -16.75 3.73 -20.03
N PRO A 133 -17.07 2.67 -20.80
CA PRO A 133 -18.32 2.65 -21.58
C PRO A 133 -19.59 2.71 -20.72
N LEU A 134 -19.53 2.25 -19.47
CA LEU A 134 -20.68 2.18 -18.57
C LEU A 134 -20.88 3.46 -17.75
N TYR A 135 -19.78 4.06 -17.27
CA TYR A 135 -19.82 5.16 -16.30
C TYR A 135 -19.18 6.46 -16.81
N GLY A 136 -18.66 6.46 -18.04
CA GLY A 136 -17.76 7.51 -18.53
C GLY A 136 -16.41 7.50 -17.80
N LEU A 137 -15.49 8.36 -18.23
CA LEU A 137 -14.14 8.43 -17.64
C LEU A 137 -14.20 8.84 -16.15
N LEU A 138 -14.95 9.90 -15.83
CA LEU A 138 -15.06 10.41 -14.46
C LEU A 138 -15.74 9.40 -13.53
N GLY A 139 -16.81 8.74 -13.99
CA GLY A 139 -17.49 7.72 -13.20
C GLY A 139 -16.63 6.48 -12.96
N ALA A 140 -15.86 6.04 -13.96
CA ALA A 140 -14.90 4.94 -13.78
C ALA A 140 -13.79 5.29 -12.77
N LEU A 141 -13.26 6.52 -12.82
CA LEU A 141 -12.29 6.99 -11.83
C LEU A 141 -12.89 7.07 -10.42
N ALA A 142 -14.11 7.59 -10.29
CA ALA A 142 -14.81 7.66 -9.01
C ALA A 142 -15.08 6.26 -8.43
N LEU A 143 -15.50 5.31 -9.27
CA LEU A 143 -15.72 3.92 -8.87
C LEU A 143 -14.43 3.25 -8.40
N MET A 144 -13.31 3.46 -9.11
CA MET A 144 -12.01 2.94 -8.71
C MET A 144 -11.56 3.52 -7.36
N ALA A 145 -11.71 4.84 -7.19
CA ALA A 145 -11.40 5.53 -5.94
C ALA A 145 -12.25 4.99 -4.78
N PHE A 146 -13.54 4.77 -5.00
CA PHE A 146 -14.46 4.22 -4.00
C PHE A 146 -14.06 2.81 -3.55
N PHE A 147 -13.79 1.88 -4.46
CA PHE A 147 -13.35 0.53 -4.07
C PHE A 147 -11.98 0.52 -3.39
N ARG A 148 -11.07 1.42 -3.81
CA ARG A 148 -9.78 1.57 -3.13
C ARG A 148 -9.97 2.13 -1.72
N PHE A 149 -10.88 3.09 -1.53
CA PHE A 149 -11.24 3.64 -0.23
C PHE A 149 -11.77 2.55 0.71
N LEU A 150 -12.72 1.72 0.24
CA LEU A 150 -13.25 0.60 1.02
C LEU A 150 -12.15 -0.41 1.37
N GLY A 151 -11.33 -0.80 0.38
CA GLY A 151 -10.22 -1.71 0.60
C GLY A 151 -9.18 -1.17 1.58
N SER A 152 -8.99 0.15 1.61
CA SER A 152 -8.07 0.82 2.53
C SER A 152 -8.58 0.79 3.97
N HIS A 153 -9.88 0.99 4.18
CA HIS A 153 -10.48 0.83 5.51
C HIS A 153 -10.37 -0.61 5.98
N TRP A 154 -10.74 -1.57 5.14
CA TRP A 154 -10.61 -2.98 5.48
C TRP A 154 -9.17 -3.34 5.85
N PHE A 155 -8.18 -2.88 5.07
CA PHE A 155 -6.77 -3.11 5.35
C PHE A 155 -6.33 -2.55 6.70
N VAL A 156 -6.70 -1.32 7.05
CA VAL A 156 -6.27 -0.73 8.33
C VAL A 156 -6.91 -1.41 9.55
N TRP A 157 -8.14 -1.92 9.41
CA TRP A 157 -8.91 -2.40 10.56
C TRP A 157 -8.94 -3.92 10.73
N VAL A 158 -8.64 -4.69 9.67
CA VAL A 158 -8.83 -6.15 9.67
C VAL A 158 -7.52 -6.91 9.51
N THR A 159 -6.56 -6.39 8.75
CA THR A 159 -5.27 -7.06 8.50
C THR A 159 -4.19 -6.56 9.44
#